data_AF-A0A973PEM2-F1
#
_entry.id   AF-A0A973PEM2-F1
#
_cell.length_a   1.000
_cell.length_b   1.000
_cell.length_c   1.000
_cell.angle_alpha   90.00
_cell.angle_beta   90.00
_cell.angle_gamma   90.00
#
_symmetry.space_group_name_H-M   'P 1'
#
loop_
_entity.id
_entity.type
_entity.pdbx_description
1 polymer ?
#
loop_
_entity_poly.entity_id
_entity_poly.type
_entity_poly.pdbx_seq_one_letter_code
_entity_poly.pdbx_strand_id
1 'polypeptide(L)'
;MFPRIVDDVEDVPPGVLAGRRMAHEQLSRSGRRRGLSFAGLRRAAMSSANPMATEGRDAMTLVRENRREVFALVVLVFGALLIPFDLPAVAIFRPPVLVWALGSVIVLASSSTWALRDRLIGICAPILGYTVGGVLVGGLRAGGQPGLQAFFVQFYDISGVMFMIGTGLGVVWLAYRLWDVS
;
A
#
# COMPACT_ATOMS: atom_id res chain seq x y z
N MET A 1 -43.65 -25.24 -4.10
CA MET A 1 -43.36 -26.63 -4.50
C MET A 1 -42.22 -26.56 -5.51
N PHE A 2 -40.99 -26.83 -5.07
CA PHE A 2 -39.80 -26.73 -5.92
C PHE A 2 -39.63 -28.03 -6.72
N PRO A 3 -39.27 -27.99 -8.02
CA PRO A 3 -39.02 -29.19 -8.78
C PRO A 3 -37.69 -29.82 -8.34
N ARG A 4 -37.77 -31.11 -8.05
CA ARG A 4 -36.65 -31.99 -7.70
C ARG A 4 -35.83 -32.22 -8.96
N ILE A 5 -34.61 -31.70 -9.01
CA ILE A 5 -33.65 -32.03 -10.07
C ILE A 5 -33.32 -33.52 -9.88
N VAL A 6 -33.84 -34.33 -10.80
CA VAL A 6 -33.49 -35.73 -10.95
C VAL A 6 -32.20 -35.72 -11.76
N ASP A 7 -31.10 -36.09 -11.11
CA ASP A 7 -29.86 -36.43 -11.80
C ASP A 7 -30.11 -37.74 -12.56
N ASP A 8 -30.61 -37.65 -13.79
CA ASP A 8 -30.70 -38.80 -14.69
C ASP A 8 -29.29 -39.18 -15.12
N VAL A 9 -28.78 -40.24 -14.48
CA VAL A 9 -27.44 -40.82 -14.66
C VAL A 9 -27.30 -41.54 -16.02
N GLU A 10 -28.34 -41.59 -16.85
CA GLU A 10 -28.38 -42.44 -18.05
C GLU A 10 -28.11 -41.74 -19.39
N ASP A 11 -28.01 -40.41 -19.46
CA ASP A 11 -27.85 -39.71 -20.74
C ASP A 11 -26.62 -38.79 -20.79
N VAL A 12 -25.46 -39.36 -20.44
CA VAL A 12 -24.18 -38.66 -20.55
C VAL A 12 -23.57 -38.95 -21.94
N PRO A 13 -23.43 -37.94 -22.82
CA PRO A 13 -22.86 -38.13 -24.16
C PRO A 13 -21.44 -38.72 -24.07
N PRO A 14 -21.04 -39.61 -25.00
CA PRO A 14 -19.76 -40.33 -24.92
C PRO A 14 -18.53 -39.41 -24.85
N GLY A 15 -18.62 -38.18 -25.37
CA GLY A 15 -17.58 -37.15 -25.24
C GLY A 15 -17.39 -36.62 -23.81
N VAL A 16 -18.46 -36.59 -22.99
CA VAL A 16 -18.41 -36.15 -21.59
C VAL A 16 -17.76 -37.22 -20.70
N LEU A 17 -17.95 -38.51 -21.01
CA LEU A 17 -17.24 -39.60 -20.35
C LEU A 17 -15.74 -39.57 -20.64
N ALA A 18 -15.35 -39.24 -21.89
CA ALA A 18 -13.95 -39.05 -22.25
C ALA A 18 -13.33 -37.85 -21.52
N GLY A 19 -14.04 -36.72 -21.48
CA GLY A 19 -13.62 -35.53 -20.74
C GLY A 19 -13.48 -35.78 -19.23
N ARG A 20 -14.41 -36.54 -18.64
CA ARG A 20 -14.37 -36.91 -17.21
C ARG A 20 -13.19 -37.82 -16.88
N ARG A 21 -12.84 -38.77 -17.78
CA ARG A 21 -11.64 -39.61 -17.62
C ARG A 21 -10.35 -38.79 -17.69
N MET A 22 -10.24 -37.85 -18.65
CA MET A 22 -9.08 -36.96 -18.76
C MET A 22 -8.95 -36.04 -17.54
N ALA A 23 -10.06 -35.52 -17.02
CA ALA A 23 -10.08 -34.69 -15.80
C ALA A 23 -9.64 -35.50 -14.56
N HIS A 24 -10.08 -36.76 -14.43
CA HIS A 24 -9.62 -37.65 -13.35
C HIS A 24 -8.15 -38.06 -13.47
N GLU A 25 -7.62 -38.26 -14.69
CA GLU A 25 -6.19 -38.48 -14.89
C GLU A 25 -5.34 -37.25 -14.56
N GLN A 26 -5.83 -36.04 -14.83
CA GLN A 26 -5.13 -34.80 -14.45
C GLN A 26 -5.16 -34.53 -12.94
N LEU A 27 -6.28 -34.82 -12.28
CA LEU A 27 -6.41 -34.69 -10.82
C LEU A 27 -5.57 -35.73 -10.07
N SER A 28 -5.52 -36.96 -10.55
CA SER A 28 -4.66 -38.02 -9.96
C SER A 28 -3.16 -37.75 -10.18
N ARG A 29 -2.77 -37.11 -11.29
CA ARG A 29 -1.40 -36.60 -11.50
C ARG A 29 -1.08 -35.39 -10.61
N SER A 30 -2.03 -34.51 -10.34
CA SER A 30 -1.83 -33.31 -9.51
C SER A 30 -1.74 -33.63 -8.00
N GLY A 31 -2.34 -34.73 -7.54
CA GLY A 31 -2.31 -35.14 -6.13
C GLY A 31 -0.96 -35.68 -5.62
N ARG A 32 0.06 -35.86 -6.47
CA ARG A 32 1.29 -36.61 -6.12
C ARG A 32 2.60 -35.81 -6.17
N ARG A 33 2.57 -34.47 -6.20
CA ARG A 33 3.78 -33.64 -6.10
C ARG A 33 3.70 -32.60 -4.99
N ARG A 34 3.85 -33.11 -3.77
CA ARG A 34 4.36 -32.39 -2.61
C ARG A 34 5.81 -31.98 -2.91
N GLY A 35 6.03 -30.71 -3.21
CA GLY A 35 7.37 -30.17 -3.49
C GLY A 35 7.30 -28.87 -4.27
N LEU A 36 7.53 -27.75 -3.59
CA LEU A 36 7.74 -26.42 -4.17
C LEU A 36 8.94 -26.50 -5.13
N SER A 37 8.65 -26.77 -6.40
CA SER A 37 9.64 -26.84 -7.46
C SER A 37 9.60 -25.54 -8.26
N PHE A 38 10.78 -25.09 -8.68
CA PHE A 38 11.09 -23.91 -9.49
C PHE A 38 10.14 -23.58 -10.66
N ALA A 39 9.26 -24.49 -11.06
CA ALA A 39 8.14 -24.24 -11.97
C ALA A 39 7.14 -23.19 -11.45
N GLY A 40 6.93 -23.08 -10.13
CA GLY A 40 6.08 -22.04 -9.52
C GLY A 40 6.67 -20.64 -9.67
N LEU A 41 7.99 -20.51 -9.47
CA LEU A 41 8.74 -19.26 -9.70
C LEU A 41 8.78 -18.90 -11.19
N ARG A 42 8.95 -19.89 -12.08
CA ARG A 42 8.89 -19.67 -13.53
C ARG A 42 7.48 -19.29 -13.98
N ARG A 43 6.42 -19.81 -13.34
CA ARG A 43 5.03 -19.43 -13.62
C ARG A 43 4.69 -18.04 -13.05
N ALA A 44 5.30 -17.61 -11.94
CA ALA A 44 5.21 -16.23 -11.44
C ALA A 44 5.99 -15.22 -12.32
N ALA A 45 7.15 -15.64 -12.85
CA ALA A 45 7.92 -14.84 -13.81
C ALA A 45 7.34 -14.87 -15.23
N MET A 46 6.57 -15.90 -15.59
CA MET A 46 5.78 -15.91 -16.82
C MET A 46 4.39 -15.28 -16.64
N SER A 47 3.85 -15.20 -15.43
CA SER A 47 2.63 -14.41 -15.16
C SER A 47 2.91 -12.91 -15.22
N SER A 48 4.14 -12.48 -14.90
CA SER A 48 4.58 -11.11 -15.21
C SER A 48 4.86 -10.87 -16.70
N ALA A 49 4.86 -11.91 -17.52
CA ALA A 49 5.05 -11.84 -18.97
C ALA A 49 3.76 -12.12 -19.76
N ASN A 50 2.63 -12.34 -19.07
CA ASN A 50 1.35 -12.58 -19.70
C ASN A 50 0.45 -11.35 -19.49
N PRO A 51 0.36 -10.43 -20.47
CA PRO A 51 -0.41 -9.19 -20.35
C PRO A 51 -1.93 -9.41 -20.20
N MET A 52 -2.40 -10.66 -20.28
CA MET A 52 -3.78 -11.07 -20.03
C MET A 52 -4.05 -11.61 -18.61
N ALA A 53 -3.02 -11.81 -17.77
CA ALA A 53 -3.18 -12.30 -16.40
C ALA A 53 -3.10 -11.18 -15.34
N THR A 54 -2.61 -9.99 -15.71
CA THR A 54 -2.94 -8.75 -15.03
C THR A 54 -4.31 -8.33 -15.50
N GLU A 55 -5.33 -8.76 -14.74
CA GLU A 55 -6.66 -8.15 -14.73
C GLU A 55 -6.51 -6.64 -14.90
N GLY A 56 -6.96 -6.12 -16.05
CA GLY A 56 -6.56 -4.83 -16.62
C GLY A 56 -6.90 -3.61 -15.77
N ARG A 57 -6.16 -3.40 -14.70
CA ARG A 57 -6.20 -2.22 -13.85
C ARG A 57 -4.88 -1.48 -14.03
N ASP A 58 -4.72 -0.87 -15.19
CA ASP A 58 -3.55 -0.05 -15.49
C ASP A 58 -3.43 1.05 -14.42
N ALA A 59 -2.24 1.19 -13.83
CA ALA A 59 -1.94 2.31 -12.93
C ALA A 59 -2.27 3.67 -13.58
N MET A 60 -2.20 3.73 -14.91
CA MET A 60 -2.58 4.89 -15.72
C MET A 60 -4.09 5.20 -15.66
N THR A 61 -4.94 4.17 -15.60
CA THR A 61 -6.39 4.31 -15.44
C THR A 61 -6.72 4.88 -14.07
N LEU A 62 -6.06 4.38 -13.02
CA LEU A 62 -6.22 4.88 -11.65
C LEU A 62 -5.80 6.36 -11.52
N VAL A 63 -4.74 6.77 -12.21
CA VAL A 63 -4.31 8.19 -12.28
C VAL A 63 -5.34 9.06 -12.99
N ARG A 64 -5.98 8.55 -14.04
CA ARG A 64 -6.95 9.31 -14.84
C ARG A 64 -8.28 9.47 -14.09
N GLU A 65 -8.72 8.44 -13.39
CA GLU A 65 -9.96 8.43 -12.62
C GLU A 65 -9.84 9.18 -11.29
N ASN A 66 -8.68 9.08 -10.62
CA ASN A 66 -8.45 9.64 -9.28
C ASN A 66 -7.32 10.68 -9.30
N ARG A 67 -7.37 11.61 -10.26
CA ARG A 67 -6.29 12.59 -10.49
C ARG A 67 -6.00 13.45 -9.27
N ARG A 68 -7.03 13.79 -8.50
CA ARG A 68 -6.92 14.63 -7.30
C ARG A 68 -6.23 13.88 -6.16
N GLU A 69 -6.58 12.62 -5.97
CA GLU A 69 -6.04 11.74 -4.93
C GLU A 69 -4.56 11.46 -5.22
N VAL A 70 -4.24 11.14 -6.48
CA VAL A 70 -2.84 10.97 -6.91
C VAL A 70 -2.06 12.27 -6.71
N PHE A 71 -2.63 13.42 -7.07
CA PHE A 71 -1.98 14.71 -6.82
C PHE A 71 -1.73 14.94 -5.32
N ALA A 72 -2.69 14.60 -4.46
CA ALA A 72 -2.52 14.69 -3.01
C ALA A 72 -1.36 13.82 -2.51
N LEU A 73 -1.25 12.58 -2.98
CA LEU A 73 -0.15 11.68 -2.64
C LEU A 73 1.21 12.25 -3.10
N VAL A 74 1.26 12.78 -4.33
CA VAL A 74 2.48 13.41 -4.86
C VAL A 74 2.90 14.62 -4.02
N VAL A 75 1.94 15.48 -3.64
CA VAL A 75 2.22 16.64 -2.78
C VAL A 75 2.73 16.21 -1.40
N LEU A 76 2.15 15.16 -0.80
CA LEU A 76 2.64 14.62 0.48
C LEU A 76 4.07 14.07 0.37
N VAL A 77 4.37 13.31 -0.69
CA VAL A 77 5.73 12.81 -0.95
C VAL A 77 6.70 13.96 -1.15
N PHE A 78 6.31 14.99 -1.92
CA PHE A 78 7.13 16.16 -2.15
C PHE A 78 7.43 16.89 -0.83
N GLY A 79 6.44 17.04 0.05
CA GLY A 79 6.63 17.60 1.39
C GLY A 79 7.68 16.85 2.21
N ALA A 80 7.67 15.51 2.17
CA ALA A 80 8.69 14.71 2.84
C ALA A 80 10.08 14.86 2.21
N LEU A 81 10.17 14.90 0.87
CA LEU A 81 11.44 15.05 0.16
C LEU A 81 12.11 16.41 0.38
N LEU A 82 11.36 17.43 0.79
CA LEU A 82 11.91 18.75 1.13
C LEU A 82 12.59 18.78 2.50
N ILE A 83 12.38 17.78 3.36
CA ILE A 83 12.92 17.73 4.74
C ILE A 83 14.45 17.77 4.80
N PRO A 84 15.22 17.02 3.99
CA PRO A 84 16.68 17.10 4.01
C PRO A 84 17.23 18.44 3.49
N PHE A 85 16.38 19.31 2.93
CA PHE A 85 16.80 20.63 2.46
C PHE A 85 16.51 21.67 3.54
N ASP A 86 17.54 22.30 4.07
CA ASP A 86 17.45 23.39 5.04
C ASP A 86 16.96 24.70 4.39
N LEU A 87 15.72 24.68 3.91
CA LEU A 87 15.09 25.83 3.28
C LEU A 87 14.73 26.90 4.31
N PRO A 88 14.89 28.20 3.97
CA PRO A 88 14.53 29.28 4.87
C PRO A 88 13.03 29.24 5.18
N ALA A 89 12.68 29.54 6.43
CA ALA A 89 11.28 29.56 6.86
C ALA A 89 10.50 30.65 6.12
N VAL A 90 9.31 30.29 5.63
CA VAL A 90 8.37 31.21 5.00
C VAL A 90 7.28 31.51 6.02
N ALA A 91 7.16 32.78 6.43
CA ALA A 91 6.18 33.20 7.43
C ALA A 91 6.16 32.30 8.69
N ILE A 92 7.36 32.04 9.26
CA ILE A 92 7.59 31.22 10.49
C ILE A 92 7.56 29.70 10.22
N PHE A 93 6.87 29.24 9.17
CA PHE A 93 6.76 27.80 8.88
C PHE A 93 7.86 27.30 7.95
N ARG A 94 8.38 26.11 8.23
CA ARG A 94 9.31 25.43 7.33
C ARG A 94 8.57 24.96 6.07
N PRO A 95 9.12 25.14 4.85
CA PRO A 95 8.47 24.72 3.61
C PRO A 95 7.97 23.26 3.57
N PRO A 96 8.70 22.26 4.10
CA PRO A 96 8.20 20.87 4.17
C PRO A 96 6.84 20.76 4.89
N VAL A 97 6.65 21.51 5.96
CA VAL A 97 5.41 21.50 6.76
C VAL A 97 4.27 22.15 5.99
N LEU A 98 4.54 23.24 5.26
CA LEU A 98 3.54 23.91 4.43
C LEU A 98 3.06 23.01 3.29
N VAL A 99 3.99 22.34 2.61
CA VAL A 99 3.67 21.41 1.51
C VAL A 99 2.90 20.21 2.04
N TRP A 100 3.31 19.64 3.17
CA TRP A 100 2.55 18.57 3.83
C TRP A 100 1.15 19.02 4.24
N ALA A 101 0.99 20.21 4.81
CA ALA A 101 -0.31 20.76 5.20
C ALA A 101 -1.24 20.94 3.98
N LEU A 102 -0.69 21.44 2.87
CA LEU A 102 -1.42 21.54 1.61
C LEU A 102 -1.87 20.16 1.11
N GLY A 103 -0.98 19.17 1.08
CA GLY A 103 -1.30 17.79 0.72
C GLY A 103 -2.41 17.21 1.61
N SER A 104 -2.34 17.49 2.91
CA SER A 104 -3.33 17.04 3.90
C SER A 104 -4.71 17.64 3.67
N VAL A 105 -4.78 18.94 3.34
CA VAL A 105 -6.04 19.61 2.97
C VAL A 105 -6.64 18.97 1.72
N ILE A 106 -5.82 18.67 0.71
CA ILE A 106 -6.29 18.01 -0.52
C ILE A 106 -6.85 16.63 -0.19
N VAL A 107 -6.13 15.82 0.61
CA VAL A 107 -6.60 14.49 1.06
C VAL A 107 -7.93 14.61 1.81
N LEU A 108 -8.04 15.50 2.79
CA LEU A 108 -9.29 15.67 3.57
C LEU A 108 -10.47 16.03 2.68
N ALA A 109 -10.23 16.89 1.69
CA ALA A 109 -11.26 17.36 0.79
C ALA A 109 -11.61 16.36 -0.33
N SER A 110 -10.86 15.27 -0.50
CA SER A 110 -11.18 14.11 -1.37
C SER A 110 -12.20 13.19 -0.69
N SER A 111 -13.45 13.63 -0.65
CA SER A 111 -14.49 12.98 0.16
C SER A 111 -15.06 11.68 -0.39
N SER A 112 -14.92 11.46 -1.69
CA SER A 112 -15.56 10.36 -2.43
C SER A 112 -14.79 9.05 -2.40
N THR A 113 -13.46 9.10 -2.20
CA THR A 113 -12.60 7.95 -2.54
C THR A 113 -12.09 7.18 -1.33
N TRP A 114 -11.76 7.87 -0.24
CA TRP A 114 -11.29 7.24 1.01
C TRP A 114 -12.28 7.46 2.14
N ALA A 115 -12.41 6.53 3.08
CA ALA A 115 -13.15 6.83 4.31
C ALA A 115 -12.39 7.90 5.14
N LEU A 116 -13.12 8.68 5.96
CA LEU A 116 -12.51 9.70 6.82
C LEU A 116 -11.41 9.11 7.72
N ARG A 117 -11.63 7.91 8.24
CA ARG A 117 -10.65 7.18 9.05
C ARG A 117 -9.33 6.98 8.30
N ASP A 118 -9.38 6.52 7.06
CA ASP A 118 -8.17 6.23 6.27
C ASP A 118 -7.40 7.51 5.96
N ARG A 119 -8.12 8.62 5.68
CA ARG A 119 -7.52 9.94 5.48
C ARG A 119 -6.77 10.42 6.72
N LEU A 120 -7.41 10.31 7.89
CA LEU A 120 -6.79 10.70 9.16
C LEU A 120 -5.56 9.84 9.47
N ILE A 121 -5.64 8.52 9.25
CA ILE A 121 -4.48 7.64 9.43
C ILE A 121 -3.33 8.08 8.52
N GLY A 122 -3.60 8.30 7.24
CA GLY A 122 -2.58 8.71 6.27
C GLY A 122 -1.93 10.06 6.59
N ILE A 123 -2.73 11.06 6.95
CA ILE A 123 -2.24 12.42 7.24
C ILE A 123 -1.51 12.47 8.60
N CYS A 124 -2.01 11.77 9.62
CA CYS A 124 -1.42 11.80 10.96
C CYS A 124 -0.20 10.88 11.10
N ALA A 125 0.03 9.93 10.19
CA ALA A 125 1.19 9.04 10.21
C ALA A 125 2.54 9.79 10.30
N PRO A 126 2.81 10.87 9.52
CA PRO A 126 4.00 11.71 9.70
C PRO A 126 4.16 12.29 11.11
N ILE A 127 3.08 12.79 11.73
CA ILE A 127 3.12 13.36 13.08
C ILE A 127 3.43 12.27 14.10
N LEU A 128 2.82 11.09 13.95
CA LEU A 128 3.11 9.93 14.80
C LEU A 128 4.56 9.47 14.63
N GLY A 129 5.06 9.40 13.39
CA GLY A 129 6.46 9.10 13.10
C GLY A 129 7.40 10.10 13.79
N TYR A 130 7.18 11.39 13.55
CA TYR A 130 7.95 12.48 14.17
C TYR A 130 7.96 12.39 15.71
N THR A 131 6.81 12.23 16.34
CA THR A 131 6.67 12.23 17.80
C THR A 131 7.20 10.94 18.42
N VAL A 132 6.67 9.79 18.01
CA VAL A 132 7.02 8.47 18.58
C VAL A 132 8.46 8.11 18.21
N GLY A 133 8.84 8.25 16.93
CA GLY A 133 10.19 7.97 16.46
C GLY A 133 11.22 8.93 17.06
N GLY A 134 10.91 10.23 17.12
CA GLY A 134 11.80 11.23 17.74
C GLY A 134 12.00 10.97 19.23
N VAL A 135 10.94 10.70 19.99
CA VAL A 135 11.03 10.44 21.43
C VAL A 135 11.74 9.13 21.72
N LEU A 136 11.38 8.04 21.04
CA LEU A 136 11.99 6.73 21.26
C LEU A 136 13.47 6.74 20.89
N VAL A 137 13.80 7.15 19.67
CA VAL A 137 15.19 7.08 19.18
C VAL A 137 16.04 8.17 19.86
N GLY A 138 15.50 9.38 20.04
CA GLY A 138 16.17 10.45 20.78
C GLY A 138 16.43 10.07 22.24
N GLY A 139 15.46 9.43 22.90
CA GLY A 139 15.59 8.93 24.27
C GLY A 139 16.63 7.82 24.39
N LEU A 140 16.62 6.85 23.46
CA LEU A 140 17.60 5.76 23.43
C LEU A 140 19.03 6.28 23.17
N ARG A 141 19.20 7.25 22.27
CA ARG A 141 20.53 7.85 21.99
C ARG A 141 21.02 8.76 23.10
N ALA A 142 20.12 9.48 23.77
CA ALA A 142 20.46 10.37 24.86
C ALA A 142 20.64 9.65 26.20
N GLY A 143 20.16 8.41 26.36
CA GLY A 143 20.20 7.67 27.63
C GLY A 143 21.60 7.47 28.23
N GLY A 144 22.66 7.69 27.48
CA GLY A 144 24.05 7.68 27.96
C GLY A 144 24.62 9.04 28.37
N GLN A 145 23.91 10.16 28.15
CA GLN A 145 24.37 11.51 28.45
C GLN A 145 23.43 12.21 29.44
N PRO A 146 23.95 12.78 30.55
CA PRO A 146 23.12 13.55 31.46
C PRO A 146 22.70 14.88 30.81
N GLY A 147 21.40 15.12 30.71
CA GLY A 147 20.85 16.44 30.38
C GLY A 147 19.75 16.44 29.32
N LEU A 148 18.74 17.27 29.55
CA LEU A 148 17.57 17.45 28.67
C LEU A 148 17.96 18.07 27.30
N GLN A 149 19.07 18.81 27.26
CA GLN A 149 19.60 19.39 26.03
C GLN A 149 20.14 18.33 25.06
N ALA A 150 20.84 17.29 25.54
CA ALA A 150 21.33 16.20 24.71
C ALA A 150 20.17 15.44 24.05
N PHE A 151 19.07 15.25 24.80
CA PHE A 151 17.83 14.69 24.26
C PHE A 151 17.26 15.54 23.12
N PHE A 152 17.12 16.86 23.30
CA PHE A 152 16.57 17.71 22.24
C PHE A 152 17.41 17.71 20.97
N VAL A 153 18.74 17.74 21.09
CA VAL A 153 19.63 17.67 19.92
C VAL A 153 19.39 16.38 19.14
N GLN A 154 19.39 15.22 19.82
CA GLN A 154 19.15 13.92 19.19
C GLN A 154 17.72 13.80 18.64
N PHE A 155 16.74 14.34 19.37
CA PHE A 155 15.35 14.38 18.93
C PHE A 155 15.24 15.14 17.60
N TYR A 156 15.74 16.37 17.53
CA TYR A 156 15.62 17.18 16.32
C TYR A 156 16.42 16.61 15.14
N ASP A 157 17.59 16.03 15.39
CA ASP A 157 18.42 15.35 14.38
C ASP A 157 17.68 14.19 13.68
N ILE A 158 16.91 13.40 14.45
CA ILE A 158 16.21 12.22 13.93
C ILE A 158 14.79 12.52 13.47
N SER A 159 14.16 13.54 14.06
CA SER A 159 12.74 13.84 13.88
C SER A 159 12.34 14.06 12.43
N GLY A 160 13.20 14.69 11.62
CA GLY A 160 12.98 14.86 10.18
C GLY A 160 12.92 13.52 9.44
N VAL A 161 13.84 12.61 9.75
CA VAL A 161 13.85 11.25 9.16
C VAL A 161 12.61 10.47 9.56
N MET A 162 12.21 10.55 10.83
CA MET A 162 11.02 9.85 11.33
C MET A 162 9.73 10.43 10.73
N PHE A 163 9.68 11.74 10.48
CA PHE A 163 8.59 12.35 9.72
C PHE A 163 8.54 11.82 8.29
N MET A 164 9.69 11.69 7.60
CA MET A 164 9.74 11.11 6.25
C MET A 164 9.22 9.67 6.24
N ILE A 165 9.64 8.84 7.19
CA ILE A 165 9.17 7.46 7.34
C ILE A 165 7.65 7.44 7.57
N GLY A 166 7.16 8.25 8.51
CA GLY A 166 5.73 8.36 8.79
C GLY A 166 4.93 8.82 7.57
N THR A 167 5.46 9.76 6.79
CA THR A 167 4.85 10.21 5.52
C THR A 167 4.82 9.08 4.50
N GLY A 168 5.93 8.35 4.34
CA GLY A 168 5.99 7.21 3.43
C GLY A 168 4.96 6.13 3.77
N LEU A 169 4.85 5.76 5.06
CA LEU A 169 3.84 4.82 5.54
C LEU A 169 2.41 5.35 5.31
N GLY A 170 2.16 6.63 5.58
CA GLY A 170 0.87 7.26 5.35
C GLY A 170 0.46 7.29 3.87
N VAL A 171 1.40 7.61 2.98
CA VAL A 171 1.20 7.61 1.53
C VAL A 171 0.95 6.19 1.02
N VAL A 172 1.74 5.21 1.46
CA VAL A 172 1.53 3.80 1.09
C VAL A 172 0.18 3.30 1.57
N TRP A 173 -0.25 3.65 2.78
CA TRP A 173 -1.57 3.33 3.29
C TRP A 173 -2.68 3.92 2.41
N LEU A 174 -2.60 5.21 2.08
CA LEU A 174 -3.59 5.87 1.23
C LEU A 174 -3.60 5.32 -0.20
N ALA A 175 -2.43 5.02 -0.76
CA ALA A 175 -2.30 4.41 -2.08
C ALA A 175 -2.89 2.99 -2.11
N TYR A 176 -2.62 2.19 -1.07
CA TYR A 176 -3.22 0.86 -0.90
C TYR A 176 -4.75 0.98 -0.84
N ARG A 177 -5.28 1.91 -0.04
CA ARG A 177 -6.73 2.14 0.06
C ARG A 177 -7.34 2.66 -1.23
N LEU A 178 -6.59 3.44 -2.00
CA LEU A 178 -7.04 3.91 -3.31
C LEU A 178 -7.21 2.73 -4.28
N TRP A 179 -6.29 1.77 -4.23
CA TRP A 179 -6.34 0.55 -5.05
C TRP A 179 -7.44 -0.44 -4.63
N ASP A 180 -7.68 -0.55 -3.33
CA ASP A 180 -8.67 -1.47 -2.72
C ASP A 180 -10.13 -1.00 -2.93
N VAL A 181 -10.35 0.32 -2.98
CA VAL A 181 -11.70 0.92 -3.14
C VAL A 181 -12.09 1.14 -4.61
N SER A 182 -11.10 1.23 -5.52
CA SER A 182 -11.35 1.27 -6.97
C SER A 182 -11.61 -0.12 -7.54
#